data_AF-A0A352DVT0-F1
#
_entry.id   AF-A0A352DVT0-F1
#
_cell.length_a   1.000
_cell.length_b   1.000
_cell.length_c   1.000
_cell.angle_alpha   90.00
_cell.angle_beta   90.00
_cell.angle_gamma   90.00
#
_symmetry.space_group_name_H-M   'P 1'
#
loop_
_entity.id
_entity.type
_entity.pdbx_description
1 polymer ?
#
loop_
_entity_poly.entity_id
_entity_poly.type
_entity_poly.pdbx_seq_one_letter_code
_entity_poly.pdbx_strand_id
1 'polypeptide(L)'
;RPDEPLVATEFVATSLSSGGNGPERPAGLEQILADNPGVRFHNGERGYIRCEVTPTAWRSDFMVVDDVLRPGGRTVPRASFVVTAGDPRVQPA
;
A
#
# COMPACT_ATOMS: atom_id res chain seq x y z
N ARG A 1 16.34 -8.76 11.57
CA ARG A 1 15.52 -9.90 12.08
C ARG A 1 14.22 -9.34 12.68
N PRO A 2 13.15 -10.13 12.91
CA PRO A 2 11.89 -9.61 13.46
C PRO A 2 12.01 -8.91 14.83
N ASP A 3 13.06 -9.25 15.58
CA ASP A 3 13.44 -8.71 16.88
C ASP A 3 14.37 -7.49 16.80
N GLU A 4 14.84 -7.12 15.61
CA GLU A 4 15.62 -5.89 15.44
C GLU A 4 14.70 -4.65 15.47
N PRO A 5 15.20 -3.50 15.94
CA PRO A 5 14.45 -2.26 15.92
C PRO A 5 13.94 -1.94 14.50
N LEU A 6 12.68 -1.50 14.40
CA LEU A 6 12.17 -0.95 13.16
C LEU A 6 12.97 0.32 12.82
N VAL A 7 13.54 0.38 11.60
CA VAL A 7 14.35 1.52 11.15
C VAL A 7 13.70 2.30 10.01
N ALA A 8 12.75 1.71 9.30
CA ALA A 8 12.04 2.35 8.18
C ALA A 8 10.70 1.67 7.92
N THR A 9 9.84 2.36 7.17
CA THR A 9 8.64 1.82 6.52
C THR A 9 8.85 1.84 5.01
N GLU A 10 8.38 0.78 4.33
CA GLU A 10 8.35 0.70 2.88
C GLU A 10 6.91 0.80 2.36
N PHE A 11 6.70 1.58 1.30
CA PHE A 11 5.44 1.66 0.57
C PHE A 11 5.60 1.04 -0.82
N VAL A 12 5.14 -0.20 -0.97
CA VAL A 12 5.24 -0.93 -2.25
C VAL A 12 4.02 -0.64 -3.11
N ALA A 13 4.24 0.00 -4.26
CA ALA A 13 3.18 0.30 -5.19
C ALA A 13 2.74 -0.95 -5.98
N THR A 14 1.45 -1.00 -6.30
CA THR A 14 0.94 -1.92 -7.32
C THR A 14 1.40 -1.50 -8.72
N SER A 15 1.12 -2.32 -9.72
CA SER A 15 1.32 -1.96 -11.12
C SER A 15 0.16 -1.08 -11.65
N LEU A 16 0.44 -0.29 -12.69
CA LEU A 16 -0.58 0.54 -13.34
C LEU A 16 -1.66 -0.29 -14.05
N SER A 17 -1.29 -1.41 -14.69
CA SER A 17 -2.25 -2.26 -15.43
C SER A 17 -1.85 -3.73 -15.59
N SER A 18 -0.63 -4.12 -15.20
CA SER A 18 -0.14 -5.49 -15.39
C SER A 18 -0.98 -6.49 -14.60
N GLY A 19 -1.47 -7.54 -15.28
CA GLY A 19 -2.34 -8.54 -14.65
C GLY A 19 -3.83 -8.16 -14.58
N GLY A 20 -4.26 -7.10 -15.27
CA GLY A 20 -5.67 -6.66 -15.32
C GLY A 20 -6.18 -6.12 -13.99
N ASN A 21 -7.49 -5.99 -13.84
CA ASN A 21 -8.14 -5.30 -12.70
C ASN A 21 -7.65 -5.80 -11.34
N GLY A 22 -7.41 -7.11 -11.21
CA GLY A 22 -6.91 -7.73 -10.00
C GLY A 22 -7.94 -7.74 -8.85
N PRO A 23 -7.78 -8.62 -7.87
CA PRO A 23 -8.69 -8.69 -6.73
C PRO A 23 -8.25 -7.72 -5.62
N GLU A 24 -9.19 -7.17 -4.87
CA GLU A 24 -8.87 -6.45 -3.63
C GLU A 24 -8.06 -7.34 -2.66
N ARG A 25 -8.49 -8.61 -2.50
CA ARG A 25 -7.84 -9.63 -1.67
C ARG A 25 -7.34 -10.78 -2.54
N PRO A 26 -6.02 -10.92 -2.74
CA PRO A 26 -5.45 -12.05 -3.45
C PRO A 26 -5.74 -13.38 -2.75
N ALA A 27 -5.73 -14.47 -3.52
CA ALA A 27 -5.80 -15.82 -2.95
C ALA A 27 -4.60 -16.06 -2.03
N GLY A 28 -4.85 -16.64 -0.84
CA GLY A 28 -3.80 -16.94 0.14
C GLY A 28 -3.30 -15.73 0.94
N LEU A 29 -3.98 -14.57 0.89
CA LEU A 29 -3.56 -13.35 1.59
C LEU A 29 -3.25 -13.59 3.08
N GLU A 30 -4.08 -14.33 3.80
CA GLU A 30 -3.86 -14.63 5.23
C GLU A 30 -2.53 -15.35 5.47
N GLN A 31 -2.17 -16.31 4.61
CA GLN A 31 -0.90 -17.03 4.70
C GLN A 31 0.27 -16.10 4.39
N ILE A 32 0.16 -15.27 3.34
CA ILE A 32 1.19 -14.28 3.00
C ILE A 32 1.45 -13.35 4.19
N LEU A 33 0.41 -12.85 4.86
CA LEU A 33 0.55 -11.96 6.01
C LEU A 33 1.11 -12.70 7.23
N ALA A 34 0.71 -13.95 7.45
CA ALA A 34 1.24 -14.79 8.53
C ALA A 34 2.75 -15.04 8.36
N ASP A 35 3.20 -15.29 7.13
CA ASP A 35 4.61 -15.56 6.81
C ASP A 35 5.47 -14.29 6.80
N ASN A 36 4.85 -13.10 6.66
CA ASN A 36 5.54 -11.83 6.51
C ASN A 36 5.08 -10.81 7.56
N PRO A 37 5.49 -10.96 8.84
CA PRO A 37 5.00 -10.15 9.95
C PRO A 37 5.38 -8.66 9.87
N GLY A 38 6.21 -8.24 8.91
CA GLY A 38 6.50 -6.83 8.61
C GLY A 38 5.48 -6.17 7.70
N VAL A 39 4.69 -6.94 6.94
CA VAL A 39 3.68 -6.41 6.02
C VAL A 39 2.49 -5.92 6.83
N ARG A 40 2.05 -4.69 6.55
CA ARG A 40 0.88 -4.05 7.21
C ARG A 40 -0.33 -3.92 6.30
N PHE A 41 -0.11 -4.03 4.98
CA PHE A 41 -1.14 -3.87 3.98
C PHE A 41 -0.73 -4.60 2.69
N HIS A 42 -1.69 -5.25 2.05
CA HIS A 42 -1.52 -5.85 0.74
C HIS A 42 -2.83 -5.73 -0.02
N ASN A 43 -2.75 -5.31 -1.28
CA ASN A 43 -3.89 -5.16 -2.16
C ASN A 43 -3.51 -5.62 -3.58
N GLY A 44 -4.43 -6.30 -4.25
CA GLY A 44 -4.18 -6.87 -5.57
C GLY A 44 -4.76 -6.04 -6.72
N GLU A 45 -5.36 -4.87 -6.48
CA GLU A 45 -5.91 -3.99 -7.53
C GLU A 45 -4.82 -3.14 -8.17
N ARG A 46 -5.13 -2.50 -9.30
CA ARG A 46 -4.19 -1.64 -10.05
C ARG A 46 -4.33 -0.18 -9.69
N GLY A 47 -3.26 0.57 -9.90
CA GLY A 47 -3.22 1.99 -9.59
C GLY A 47 -1.81 2.47 -9.25
N TYR A 48 -1.71 3.34 -8.26
CA TYR A 48 -0.48 4.04 -7.90
C TYR A 48 -0.53 4.52 -6.44
N ILE A 49 0.59 5.02 -5.93
CA ILE A 49 0.64 5.66 -4.61
C ILE A 49 0.75 7.17 -4.80
N ARG A 50 -0.10 7.92 -4.10
CA ARG A 50 0.03 9.38 -3.97
C ARG A 50 0.69 9.70 -2.65
N CYS A 51 1.86 10.33 -2.68
CA CYS A 51 2.61 10.71 -1.48
C CYS A 51 2.50 12.21 -1.20
N GLU A 52 2.20 12.55 0.04
CA GLU A 52 2.35 13.91 0.59
C GLU A 52 3.46 13.87 1.65
N VAL A 53 4.52 14.65 1.44
CA VAL A 53 5.70 14.64 2.32
C VAL A 53 5.96 16.04 2.83
N THR A 54 6.05 16.15 4.14
CA THR A 54 6.37 17.37 4.89
C THR A 54 7.55 17.08 5.85
N PRO A 55 8.16 18.10 6.46
CA PRO A 55 9.23 17.88 7.45
C PRO A 55 8.81 17.03 8.66
N THR A 56 7.51 16.96 8.98
CA THR A 56 7.01 16.26 10.17
C THR A 56 6.29 14.95 9.84
N ALA A 57 5.90 14.72 8.58
CA ALA A 57 5.13 13.53 8.19
C ALA A 57 5.29 13.16 6.71
N TRP A 58 5.26 11.86 6.43
CA TRP A 58 5.06 11.28 5.10
C TRP A 58 3.73 10.51 5.11
N ARG A 59 2.75 10.97 4.33
CA ARG A 59 1.50 10.28 4.05
C ARG A 59 1.51 9.62 2.67
N SER A 60 1.03 8.39 2.57
CA SER A 60 0.87 7.63 1.33
C SER A 60 -0.58 7.16 1.20
N ASP A 61 -1.28 7.63 0.16
CA ASP A 61 -2.59 7.11 -0.23
C ASP A 61 -2.41 6.05 -1.34
N PHE A 62 -2.89 4.83 -1.10
CA PHE A 62 -2.91 3.75 -2.08
C PHE A 62 -4.12 3.92 -2.99
N MET A 63 -3.92 4.52 -4.16
CA MET A 63 -4.97 4.80 -5.12
C MET A 63 -5.19 3.59 -6.02
N VAL A 64 -6.44 3.16 -6.15
CA VAL A 64 -6.84 2.05 -7.02
C VAL A 64 -7.75 2.53 -8.13
N VAL A 65 -7.66 1.90 -9.30
CA VAL A 65 -8.53 2.11 -10.47
C VAL A 65 -9.36 0.85 -10.66
N ASP A 66 -10.70 0.98 -10.63
CA ASP A 66 -11.61 -0.18 -10.62
C ASP A 66 -11.68 -0.96 -11.94
N ASP A 67 -11.50 -0.28 -13.08
CA ASP A 67 -11.36 -0.91 -14.40
C ASP A 67 -10.19 -0.32 -15.19
N VAL A 68 -9.13 -1.12 -15.34
CA VAL A 68 -7.95 -0.78 -16.17
C VAL A 68 -7.99 -1.42 -17.55
N LEU A 69 -8.99 -2.26 -17.83
CA LEU A 69 -9.13 -2.92 -19.13
C LEU A 69 -9.79 -2.01 -20.17
N ARG A 70 -10.40 -0.91 -19.73
CA ARG A 70 -11.09 0.07 -20.58
C ARG A 70 -10.89 1.50 -20.05
N PRO A 71 -10.92 2.52 -20.92
CA PRO A 71 -10.91 3.91 -20.48
C PRO A 71 -12.13 4.25 -19.59
N GLY A 72 -11.94 5.18 -18.66
CA GLY A 72 -13.02 5.71 -17.81
C GLY A 72 -13.15 5.06 -16.43
N GLY A 73 -12.23 4.16 -16.05
CA GLY A 73 -12.16 3.61 -14.70
C GLY A 73 -12.07 4.69 -13.62
N ARG A 74 -12.73 4.47 -12.49
CA ARG A 74 -12.77 5.41 -11.38
C ARG A 74 -11.58 5.16 -10.46
N THR A 75 -10.90 6.24 -10.08
CA THR A 75 -9.79 6.20 -9.13
C THR A 75 -10.29 6.53 -7.72
N VAL A 76 -10.01 5.66 -6.75
CA VAL A 76 -10.39 5.86 -5.33
C VAL A 76 -9.24 5.50 -4.39
N PRO A 77 -9.15 6.13 -3.21
CA PRO A 77 -8.20 5.69 -2.20
C PRO A 77 -8.68 4.38 -1.58
N ARG A 78 -7.83 3.36 -1.59
CA ARG A 78 -8.10 2.06 -0.95
C ARG A 78 -7.70 2.06 0.52
N ALA A 79 -6.56 2.67 0.81
CA ALA A 79 -6.02 2.82 2.17
C ALA A 79 -5.07 4.02 2.20
N SER A 80 -4.92 4.61 3.38
CA SER A 80 -4.03 5.74 3.60
C SER A 80 -3.20 5.47 4.85
N PHE A 81 -1.91 5.76 4.76
CA PHE A 81 -0.97 5.53 5.84
C PHE A 81 -0.05 6.72 6.05
N VAL A 82 0.42 6.91 7.27
CA VAL A 82 1.32 8.00 7.65
C VAL A 82 2.48 7.47 8.50
N VAL A 83 3.66 8.06 8.30
CA VAL A 83 4.86 7.90 9.13
C VAL A 83 5.27 9.30 9.58
N THR A 84 5.54 9.48 10.87
CA THR A 84 5.95 10.77 11.43
C THR A 84 7.47 10.87 11.52
N ALA A 85 8.01 12.08 11.46
CA ALA A 85 9.43 12.31 11.61
C ALA A 85 9.94 11.79 12.97
N GLY A 86 10.97 10.96 12.95
CA GLY A 86 11.56 10.35 14.15
C GLY A 86 10.90 9.06 14.64
N ASP A 87 9.78 8.63 14.04
CA ASP A 87 9.15 7.34 14.33
C ASP A 87 8.95 6.55 13.02
N PRO A 88 9.72 5.47 12.77
CA PRO A 88 9.62 4.72 11.53
C PRO A 88 8.36 3.85 11.44
N ARG A 89 7.50 3.82 12.47
CA ARG A 89 6.25 3.05 12.46
C ARG A 89 5.20 3.68 11.57
N VAL A 90 4.64 2.87 10.68
CA VAL A 90 3.47 3.22 9.88
C VAL A 90 2.19 3.18 10.73
N GLN A 91 1.30 4.14 10.50
CA GLN A 91 -0.01 4.26 11.14
C GLN A 91 -1.08 4.53 10.07
N PRO A 92 -2.36 4.18 10.30
CA PRO A 92 -3.45 4.69 9.46
C PRO A 92 -3.46 6.23 9.45
N ALA A 93 -3.68 6.81 8.27
CA ALA A 93 -3.76 8.28 8.09
C ALA A 93 -5.19 8.81 8.12
#